data_AF-A0A7V9FJ85-F1
#
_entry.id   AF-A0A7V9FJ85-F1
#
_cell.length_a   1.000
_cell.length_b   1.000
_cell.length_c   1.000
_cell.angle_alpha   90.00
_cell.angle_beta   90.00
_cell.angle_gamma   90.00
#
_symmetry.space_group_name_H-M   'P 1'
#
loop_
_entity.id
_entity.type
_entity.pdbx_description
1 polymer ?
#
loop_
_entity_poly.entity_id
_entity_poly.type
_entity_poly.pdbx_seq_one_letter_code
_entity_poly.pdbx_strand_id
1 'polypeptide(L)'
;LRNGALWTLGRREEAQEGVKLLEAYWPGGSDIWYIRAQRYAFEGDREGCGEALRKLLEAGFHDPEGLYFCLRNAAYVGDEKLALDMLTRVVEAGFHCPTPLVRDPWLDSIRTAPEFVRALRRAEEEHASARRAFVAAGGERILG
;
A
#
# COMPACT_ATOMS: atom_id res chain seq x y z
N LEU A 1 9.23 -2.97 -0.25
CA LEU A 1 9.66 -1.60 -0.63
C LEU A 1 10.58 -1.54 -1.86
N ARG A 2 11.77 -2.17 -1.85
CA ARG A 2 12.77 -2.07 -2.94
C ARG A 2 12.21 -2.30 -4.35
N ASN A 3 11.53 -3.42 -4.58
CA ASN A 3 11.07 -3.79 -5.92
C ASN A 3 9.99 -2.84 -6.45
N GLY A 4 9.09 -2.38 -5.58
CA GLY A 4 8.12 -1.33 -5.92
C GLY A 4 8.78 -0.02 -6.33
N ALA A 5 9.86 0.40 -5.65
CA ALA A 5 10.61 1.60 -6.02
C ALA A 5 11.32 1.44 -7.37
N LEU A 6 11.95 0.28 -7.61
CA LEU A 6 12.55 -0.05 -8.92
C LEU A 6 11.51 0.03 -10.04
N TRP A 7 10.30 -0.49 -9.80
CA TRP A 7 9.22 -0.42 -10.77
C TRP A 7 8.84 1.04 -11.10
N THR A 8 8.65 1.88 -10.08
CA THR A 8 8.30 3.30 -10.29
C THR A 8 9.40 4.10 -10.99
N LEU A 9 10.66 3.69 -10.85
CA LEU A 9 11.80 4.29 -11.55
C LEU A 9 11.98 3.76 -12.98
N GLY A 10 11.07 2.92 -13.48
CA GLY A 10 11.13 2.33 -14.83
C GLY A 10 12.07 1.13 -14.94
N ARG A 11 12.74 0.71 -13.86
CA ARG A 11 13.63 -0.45 -13.81
C ARG A 11 12.81 -1.74 -13.62
N ARG A 12 11.91 -2.00 -14.57
CA ARG A 12 10.86 -3.02 -14.46
C ARG A 12 11.42 -4.44 -14.42
N GLU A 13 12.42 -4.74 -15.23
CA GLU A 13 13.07 -6.06 -15.27
C GLU A 13 13.69 -6.42 -13.91
N GLU A 14 14.46 -5.49 -13.32
CA GLU A 14 15.07 -5.68 -12.01
C GLU A 14 14.03 -5.80 -10.89
N ALA A 15 12.92 -5.07 -10.99
CA ALA A 15 11.81 -5.20 -10.04
C ALA A 15 11.17 -6.59 -10.12
N GLN A 16 10.95 -7.11 -11.33
CA GLN A 16 10.38 -8.44 -11.56
C GLN A 16 11.32 -9.56 -11.10
N GLU A 17 12.60 -9.47 -11.43
CA GLU A 17 13.59 -10.44 -10.97
C GLU A 17 13.71 -10.41 -9.44
N GLY A 18 13.79 -9.20 -8.86
CA GLY A 18 13.90 -9.01 -7.42
C GLY A 18 12.71 -9.56 -6.63
N VAL A 19 11.48 -9.46 -7.15
CA VAL A 19 10.31 -10.01 -6.46
C VAL A 19 10.24 -11.54 -6.56
N LYS A 20 10.67 -12.12 -7.69
CA LYS A 20 10.77 -13.58 -7.86
C LYS A 20 11.82 -14.19 -6.93
N LEU A 21 12.97 -13.55 -6.79
CA LEU A 21 14.02 -13.96 -5.85
C LEU A 21 13.55 -13.88 -4.40
N LEU A 22 12.82 -12.81 -4.04
CA LEU A 22 12.27 -12.65 -2.71
C LEU A 22 11.21 -13.72 -2.39
N GLU A 23 10.33 -14.03 -3.36
CA GLU A 23 9.34 -15.12 -3.23
C GLU A 23 10.02 -16.47 -3.00
N ALA A 24 11.08 -16.77 -3.75
CA ALA A 24 11.82 -18.02 -3.61
C ALA A 24 12.56 -18.13 -2.26
N TYR A 25 13.07 -17.02 -1.74
CA TYR A 25 13.77 -16.97 -0.46
C TYR A 25 12.82 -17.13 0.74
N TRP A 26 11.57 -16.64 0.63
CA TRP A 26 10.62 -16.59 1.74
C TRP A 26 9.32 -17.36 1.44
N PRO A 27 9.33 -18.71 1.40
CA PRO A 27 8.16 -19.47 0.95
C PRO A 27 7.00 -19.56 1.96
N GLY A 28 7.15 -19.06 3.19
CA GLY A 28 6.21 -19.31 4.30
C GLY A 28 5.69 -18.05 5.01
N GLY A 29 4.67 -18.24 5.86
CA GLY A 29 4.03 -17.16 6.62
C GLY A 29 2.98 -16.38 5.81
N SER A 30 2.31 -15.42 6.46
CA SER A 30 1.35 -14.52 5.80
C SER A 30 2.01 -13.59 4.77
N ASP A 31 3.27 -13.22 5.01
CA ASP A 31 4.04 -12.29 4.18
C ASP A 31 4.28 -12.77 2.74
N ILE A 32 4.21 -14.09 2.50
CA ILE A 32 4.33 -14.62 1.13
C ILE A 32 3.21 -14.14 0.22
N TRP A 33 2.02 -13.90 0.78
CA TRP A 33 0.88 -13.39 0.02
C TRP A 33 1.07 -11.94 -0.41
N TYR A 34 1.76 -11.14 0.40
CA TYR A 34 2.19 -9.79 0.03
C TYR A 34 3.14 -9.83 -1.18
N ILE A 35 4.15 -10.71 -1.12
CA ILE A 35 5.16 -10.83 -2.17
C ILE A 35 4.51 -11.31 -3.47
N ARG A 36 3.62 -12.31 -3.39
CA ARG A 36 2.85 -12.82 -4.53
C ARG A 36 1.95 -11.76 -5.15
N ALA A 37 1.21 -11.01 -4.34
CA ALA A 37 0.38 -9.93 -4.85
C ALA A 37 1.21 -8.90 -5.64
N GLN A 38 2.39 -8.53 -5.15
CA GLN A 38 3.29 -7.63 -5.87
C GLN A 38 3.82 -8.24 -7.18
N ARG A 39 4.18 -9.53 -7.17
CA ARG A 39 4.60 -10.23 -8.39
C ARG A 39 3.48 -10.25 -9.43
N TYR A 40 2.27 -10.66 -9.05
CA TYR A 40 1.12 -10.68 -9.95
C TYR A 40 0.79 -9.28 -10.49
N ALA A 41 0.89 -8.24 -9.67
CA ALA A 41 0.71 -6.87 -10.12
C ALA A 41 1.75 -6.46 -11.19
N PHE A 42 3.01 -6.82 -11.01
CA PHE A 42 4.06 -6.57 -12.01
C PHE A 42 3.88 -7.38 -13.30
N GLU A 43 3.19 -8.52 -13.23
CA GLU A 43 2.86 -9.36 -14.38
C GLU A 43 1.54 -8.95 -15.05
N GLY A 44 0.77 -8.04 -14.44
CA GLY A 44 -0.56 -7.64 -14.91
C GLY A 44 -1.65 -8.67 -14.62
N ASP A 45 -1.37 -9.68 -13.78
CA ASP A 45 -2.33 -10.70 -13.40
C ASP A 45 -3.28 -10.18 -12.31
N ARG A 46 -4.40 -9.63 -12.75
CA ARG A 46 -5.44 -9.09 -11.86
C ARG A 46 -6.03 -10.17 -10.94
N GLU A 47 -6.31 -11.35 -11.47
CA GLU A 47 -6.98 -12.42 -10.72
C GLU A 47 -6.05 -12.97 -9.63
N GLY A 48 -4.81 -13.30 -10.01
CA GLY A 48 -3.77 -13.77 -9.09
C GLY A 48 -3.45 -12.72 -8.02
N CYS A 49 -3.37 -11.44 -8.39
CA CYS A 49 -3.19 -10.35 -7.43
C CYS A 49 -4.34 -10.31 -6.42
N GLY A 50 -5.60 -10.32 -6.89
CA GLY A 50 -6.77 -10.29 -6.03
C GLY A 50 -6.86 -11.51 -5.09
N GLU A 51 -6.51 -12.71 -5.56
CA GLU A 51 -6.49 -13.91 -4.72
C GLU A 51 -5.41 -13.84 -3.65
N ALA A 52 -4.19 -13.43 -4.01
CA ALA A 52 -3.10 -13.28 -3.05
C ALA A 52 -3.46 -12.25 -1.96
N LEU A 53 -4.07 -11.13 -2.35
CA LEU A 53 -4.51 -10.10 -1.40
C LEU A 53 -5.61 -10.61 -0.45
N ARG A 54 -6.57 -11.41 -0.92
CA ARG A 54 -7.57 -12.04 -0.05
C ARG A 54 -6.92 -12.99 0.96
N LYS A 55 -5.99 -13.84 0.53
CA LYS A 55 -5.26 -14.75 1.42
C LYS A 55 -4.39 -14.03 2.44
N LEU A 56 -3.77 -12.91 2.05
CA LEU A 56 -3.02 -12.06 2.96
C LEU A 56 -3.91 -11.56 4.12
N LEU A 57 -5.12 -11.10 3.78
CA LEU A 57 -6.09 -10.59 4.73
C LEU A 57 -6.66 -11.70 5.63
N GLU A 58 -6.98 -12.86 5.06
CA GLU A 58 -7.40 -14.05 5.82
C GLU A 58 -6.33 -14.53 6.80
N ALA A 59 -5.05 -14.34 6.46
CA ALA A 59 -3.93 -14.66 7.33
C ALA A 59 -3.69 -13.65 8.47
N GLY A 60 -4.54 -12.61 8.61
CA GLY A 60 -4.50 -11.65 9.72
C GLY A 60 -3.45 -10.55 9.57
N PHE A 61 -2.96 -10.29 8.35
CA PHE A 61 -2.02 -9.20 8.10
C PHE A 61 -2.68 -7.84 8.35
N HIS A 62 -2.06 -7.01 9.19
CA HIS A 62 -2.64 -5.75 9.68
C HIS A 62 -1.64 -4.58 9.73
N ASP A 63 -0.42 -4.75 9.20
CA ASP A 63 0.54 -3.65 9.11
C ASP A 63 0.00 -2.57 8.15
N PRO A 64 -0.24 -1.32 8.62
CA PRO A 64 -0.90 -0.30 7.82
C PRO A 64 -0.11 0.09 6.57
N GLU A 65 1.22 0.14 6.67
CA GLU A 65 2.10 0.46 5.53
C GLU A 65 2.10 -0.69 4.51
N GLY A 66 2.25 -1.94 4.95
CA GLY A 66 2.14 -3.12 4.10
C GLY A 66 0.79 -3.22 3.40
N LEU A 67 -0.31 -2.90 4.10
CA LEU A 67 -1.65 -2.82 3.52
C LEU A 67 -1.74 -1.70 2.47
N TYR A 68 -1.09 -0.56 2.70
CA TYR A 68 -1.01 0.50 1.69
C TYR A 68 -0.34 -0.02 0.42
N PHE A 69 0.80 -0.71 0.52
CA PHE A 69 1.43 -1.31 -0.66
C PHE A 69 0.56 -2.35 -1.38
N CYS A 70 -0.25 -3.08 -0.65
CA CYS A 70 -1.22 -4.03 -1.21
C CYS A 70 -2.38 -3.34 -1.94
N LEU A 71 -2.92 -2.26 -1.36
CA LEU A 71 -3.89 -1.37 -2.00
C LEU A 71 -3.37 -0.90 -3.37
N ARG A 72 -2.10 -0.46 -3.43
CA ARG A 72 -1.48 0.02 -4.67
C ARG A 72 -1.44 -1.06 -5.75
N ASN A 73 -1.13 -2.30 -5.38
CA ASN A 73 -1.14 -3.43 -6.31
C ASN A 73 -2.53 -3.64 -6.91
N ALA A 74 -3.59 -3.64 -6.07
CA ALA A 74 -4.97 -3.78 -6.52
C ALA A 74 -5.39 -2.65 -7.48
N ALA A 75 -5.09 -1.40 -7.13
CA ALA A 75 -5.40 -0.25 -7.97
C ALA A 75 -4.65 -0.30 -9.31
N TYR A 76 -3.37 -0.71 -9.30
CA TYR A 76 -2.53 -0.83 -10.48
C TYR A 76 -3.03 -1.88 -11.48
N VAL A 77 -3.53 -3.03 -11.00
CA VAL A 77 -4.13 -4.07 -11.87
C VAL A 77 -5.59 -3.77 -12.26
N GLY A 78 -6.10 -2.59 -11.91
CA GLY A 78 -7.46 -2.15 -12.26
C GLY A 78 -8.57 -2.82 -11.44
N ASP A 79 -8.25 -3.39 -10.27
CA ASP A 79 -9.26 -3.90 -9.34
C ASP A 79 -9.75 -2.81 -8.39
N GLU A 80 -10.45 -1.82 -8.94
CA GLU A 80 -10.88 -0.62 -8.22
C GLU A 80 -11.69 -0.92 -6.96
N LYS A 81 -12.59 -1.91 -7.02
CA LYS A 81 -13.42 -2.31 -5.89
C LYS A 81 -12.55 -2.81 -4.73
N LEU A 82 -11.66 -3.76 -5.01
CA LEU A 82 -10.75 -4.29 -4.00
C LEU A 82 -9.83 -3.20 -3.47
N ALA A 83 -9.33 -2.33 -4.34
CA ALA A 83 -8.51 -1.20 -3.94
C ALA A 83 -9.26 -0.28 -2.95
N LEU A 84 -10.49 0.13 -3.24
CA LEU A 84 -11.27 0.98 -2.33
C LEU A 84 -11.59 0.29 -0.99
N ASP A 85 -11.89 -1.00 -1.01
CA ASP A 85 -12.09 -1.80 0.21
C ASP A 85 -10.80 -1.84 1.06
N MET A 86 -9.64 -1.99 0.41
CA MET A 86 -8.35 -1.96 1.09
C MET A 86 -7.98 -0.57 1.61
N LEU A 87 -8.29 0.50 0.88
CA LEU A 87 -8.02 1.87 1.29
C LEU A 87 -8.69 2.20 2.62
N THR A 88 -9.92 1.72 2.82
CA THR A 88 -10.64 1.88 4.09
C THR A 88 -9.87 1.23 5.23
N ARG A 89 -9.41 -0.01 5.04
CA ARG A 89 -8.62 -0.76 6.05
C ARG A 89 -7.28 -0.10 6.34
N VAL A 90 -6.61 0.41 5.31
CA VAL A 90 -5.32 1.13 5.44
C VAL A 90 -5.44 2.32 6.38
N VAL A 91 -6.48 3.14 6.18
CA VAL A 91 -6.73 4.32 7.02
C VAL A 91 -7.19 3.91 8.43
N GLU A 92 -8.09 2.94 8.55
CA GLU A 92 -8.55 2.43 9.86
C GLU A 92 -7.42 1.80 10.68
N ALA A 93 -6.44 1.17 10.03
CA ALA A 93 -5.28 0.58 10.69
C ALA A 93 -4.24 1.65 11.14
N GLY A 94 -4.40 2.91 10.74
CA GLY A 94 -3.58 4.03 11.22
C GLY A 94 -2.59 4.58 10.20
N PHE A 95 -2.69 4.22 8.92
CA PHE A 95 -1.88 4.83 7.87
C PHE A 95 -2.40 6.25 7.56
N HIS A 96 -1.98 7.21 8.39
CA HIS A 96 -2.35 8.63 8.27
C HIS A 96 -1.26 9.42 7.54
N CYS A 97 -0.87 8.95 6.35
CA CYS A 97 0.11 9.59 5.48
C CYS A 97 -0.59 10.12 4.21
N PRO A 98 -1.04 11.38 4.16
CA PRO A 98 -1.77 11.91 3.01
C PRO A 98 -0.91 12.01 1.74
N THR A 99 0.38 12.36 1.88
CA THR A 99 1.29 12.55 0.75
C THR A 99 1.35 11.37 -0.21
N PRO A 100 1.61 10.11 0.24
CA PRO A 100 1.62 8.96 -0.65
C PRO A 100 0.25 8.66 -1.27
N LEU A 101 -0.87 8.89 -0.56
CA LEU A 101 -2.21 8.76 -1.15
C LEU A 101 -2.41 9.72 -2.32
N VAL A 102 -1.93 10.96 -2.19
CA VAL A 102 -2.08 11.99 -3.23
C VAL A 102 -1.07 11.82 -4.37
N ARG A 103 0.15 11.37 -4.11
CA ARG A 103 1.23 11.42 -5.12
C ARG A 103 1.47 10.12 -5.87
N ASP A 104 0.91 9.02 -5.40
CA ASP A 104 1.14 7.73 -6.03
C ASP A 104 0.29 7.56 -7.30
N PRO A 105 0.91 7.45 -8.49
CA PRO A 105 0.17 7.31 -9.75
C PRO A 105 -0.58 5.97 -9.85
N TRP A 106 -0.21 4.98 -9.06
CA TRP A 106 -0.92 3.69 -9.05
C TRP A 106 -2.34 3.78 -8.49
N LEU A 107 -2.69 4.88 -7.83
CA LEU A 107 -4.02 5.12 -7.28
C LEU A 107 -4.90 5.96 -8.23
N ASP A 108 -4.42 6.32 -9.42
CA ASP A 108 -5.11 7.23 -10.33
C ASP A 108 -6.51 6.72 -10.74
N SER A 109 -6.66 5.40 -10.88
CA SER A 109 -7.96 4.76 -11.22
C SER A 109 -9.04 4.98 -10.17
N ILE A 110 -8.67 5.10 -8.89
CA ILE A 110 -9.62 5.22 -7.78
C ILE A 110 -9.72 6.64 -7.19
N ARG A 111 -8.88 7.57 -7.67
CA ARG A 111 -8.68 8.90 -7.07
C ARG A 111 -9.94 9.76 -7.00
N THR A 112 -10.85 9.60 -7.97
CA THR A 112 -12.11 10.35 -8.03
C THR A 112 -13.26 9.68 -7.27
N ALA A 113 -13.05 8.47 -6.73
CA ALA A 113 -14.09 7.77 -5.99
C ALA A 113 -14.44 8.52 -4.70
N PRO A 114 -15.73 8.66 -4.34
CA PRO A 114 -16.15 9.27 -3.08
C PRO A 114 -15.49 8.62 -1.86
N GLU A 115 -15.31 7.30 -1.87
CA GLU A 115 -14.61 6.50 -0.87
C GLU A 115 -13.17 6.99 -0.67
N PHE A 116 -12.47 7.23 -1.78
CA PHE A 116 -11.10 7.73 -1.76
C PHE A 116 -11.03 9.11 -1.12
N VAL A 117 -11.93 10.02 -1.52
CA VAL A 117 -11.99 11.38 -0.97
C VAL A 117 -12.26 11.36 0.55
N ARG A 118 -13.16 10.48 1.01
CA ARG A 118 -13.44 10.32 2.45
C ARG A 118 -12.22 9.79 3.22
N ALA A 119 -11.57 8.76 2.69
CA ALA A 119 -10.39 8.16 3.29
C ALA A 119 -9.21 9.16 3.36
N LEU A 120 -8.99 9.94 2.30
CA LEU A 120 -7.96 10.97 2.26
C LEU A 120 -8.20 12.06 3.31
N ARG A 121 -9.42 12.59 3.40
CA ARG A 121 -9.77 13.59 4.43
C ARG A 121 -9.51 13.06 5.84
N ARG A 122 -9.90 11.82 6.10
CA ARG A 122 -9.64 11.16 7.39
C ARG A 122 -8.15 11.07 7.69
N ALA A 123 -7.34 10.66 6.71
CA ALA A 123 -5.88 10.61 6.86
C ALA A 123 -5.27 12.01 7.09
N GLU A 124 -5.78 13.05 6.44
CA GLU A 124 -5.33 14.44 6.64
C GLU A 124 -5.64 14.97 8.04
N GLU A 125 -6.85 14.72 8.54
CA GLU A 125 -7.28 15.11 9.89
C GLU A 125 -6.40 14.46 10.97
N GLU A 126 -6.18 13.16 10.86
CA GLU A 126 -5.37 12.40 11.81
C GLU A 126 -3.88 12.76 11.71
N HIS A 127 -3.36 12.99 10.50
CA HIS A 127 -2.01 13.51 10.30
C HIS A 127 -1.81 14.87 10.99
N ALA A 128 -2.76 15.79 10.80
CA ALA A 128 -2.73 17.10 11.44
C ALA A 128 -2.82 16.98 12.97
N SER A 129 -3.63 16.05 13.47
CA SER A 129 -3.71 15.73 14.91
C SER A 129 -2.38 15.25 15.47
N ALA A 130 -1.75 14.27 14.82
CA ALA A 130 -0.44 13.75 15.21
C ALA A 130 0.64 14.84 15.19
N ARG A 131 0.64 15.70 14.16
CA ARG A 131 1.56 16.84 14.07
C ARG A 131 1.38 17.84 15.22
N ARG A 132 0.13 18.18 15.56
CA ARG A 132 -0.16 19.06 16.71
C ARG A 132 0.35 18.46 18.02
N ALA A 133 0.13 17.16 18.24
CA ALA A 133 0.61 16.46 19.42
C ALA A 133 2.15 16.46 19.50
N PHE A 134 2.83 16.20 18.37
CA PHE A 134 4.29 16.25 18.28
C PHE A 134 4.86 17.63 18.65
N VAL A 135 4.28 18.70 18.11
CA VAL A 135 4.69 20.08 18.41
C VAL A 135 4.41 20.43 19.87
N ALA A 136 3.23 20.09 20.39
CA ALA A 136 2.87 20.34 21.80
C ALA A 136 3.81 19.63 22.79
N ALA A 137 4.31 18.44 22.43
CA ALA A 137 5.33 17.72 23.20
C ALA A 137 6.74 18.31 23.05
N GLY A 138 6.92 19.36 22.24
CA GLY A 138 8.22 19.96 21.95
C GLY A 138 9.12 19.09 21.08
N GLY A 139 8.54 18.18 20.29
CA GLY A 139 9.29 17.23 19.47
C GLY A 139 10.23 17.87 18.45
N GLU A 140 9.92 19.10 18.01
CA GLU A 140 10.79 19.89 17.13
C GLU A 140 12.18 20.16 17.74
N ARG A 141 12.31 20.16 19.06
CA ARG A 141 13.62 20.31 19.74
C ARG A 141 14.43 19.02 19.79
N ILE A 142 13.81 17.88 19.50
CA ILE A 142 14.43 16.54 19.58
C ILE A 142 14.87 16.08 18.20
N LEU A 143 14.08 16.36 17.16
CA LEU A 143 14.29 15.87 15.79
C LEU A 143 14.55 17.01 14.77
N GLY A 144 14.72 18.25 15.24
CA GLY A 144 14.97 19.44 14.41
C GLY A 144 16.42 19.70 14.10
#